data_AF-A0AA40HL09-F1
#
_entry.id   AF-A0AA40HL09-F1
#
_cell.length_a   1.000
_cell.length_b   1.000
_cell.length_c   1.000
_cell.angle_alpha   90.00
_cell.angle_beta   90.00
_cell.angle_gamma   90.00
#
_symmetry.space_group_name_H-M   'P 1'
#
loop_
_entity.id
_entity.type
_entity.pdbx_description
1 polymer ?
#
loop_
_entity_poly.entity_id
_entity_poly.type
_entity_poly.pdbx_seq_one_letter_code
_entity_poly.pdbx_strand_id
1 'polypeptide(L)'
;MAAKSFATRLGRSRRFFSGFVAGAVVGAAGAGLTALQFLRSQGAEAALAAREPEGAADRRNCKFKPDPNIPPAFSAFNKDYIGSGWSRGHMAPAGNNKFSPKAMAETFYLSNIVPQDFDNNAGYWNRIEMYCRELTERFEDVWIVSGPLTLPQTGSDGKKIVSYQVIGEDNVAVPSHLYKVILARRSPESTEPLALGAFVVPNEAIGFQPQLSEFQVSLQDLEKLSGLVFFPHLDRTNDIRNICSVDTCKLLDFQEFTLYLSTRKVEGARSVPRLEKIMENLKNTGIEPDDYFMNCYERKLEELKAKEQAGLPERKPS
;
A
#
# COMPACT_ATOMS: atom_id res chain seq x y z
N MET A 1 23.00 51.77 9.09
CA MET A 1 23.83 50.97 10.01
C MET A 1 22.92 50.37 11.07
N ALA A 2 22.73 49.05 11.03
CA ALA A 2 23.03 48.09 12.09
C ALA A 2 22.04 48.17 13.30
N ALA A 3 21.08 47.25 13.49
CA ALA A 3 21.13 45.79 13.71
C ALA A 3 20.99 45.42 15.21
N LYS A 4 20.39 44.22 15.40
CA LYS A 4 20.26 43.35 16.59
C LYS A 4 19.01 43.60 17.46
N SER A 5 17.99 42.74 17.39
CA SER A 5 17.88 41.32 17.80
C SER A 5 17.55 41.17 19.27
N PHE A 6 16.38 40.59 19.58
CA PHE A 6 16.25 39.56 20.61
C PHE A 6 15.00 38.71 20.32
N ALA A 7 15.24 37.42 20.06
CA ALA A 7 14.23 36.38 20.06
C ALA A 7 13.78 36.09 21.51
N THR A 8 12.59 35.51 21.73
CA THR A 8 12.41 34.08 22.05
C THR A 8 10.93 33.76 22.38
N ARG A 9 10.48 32.56 21.97
CA ARG A 9 9.42 31.72 22.55
C ARG A 9 7.94 32.10 22.32
N LEU A 10 7.41 31.59 21.20
CA LEU A 10 6.16 30.83 21.24
C LEU A 10 6.42 29.42 20.72
N GLY A 11 6.13 28.44 21.57
CA GLY A 11 6.30 27.02 21.28
C GLY A 11 5.46 26.58 20.10
N ARG A 12 6.12 26.08 19.06
CA ARG A 12 5.51 25.27 18.00
C ARG A 12 4.99 23.96 18.62
N SER A 13 3.72 23.93 18.97
CA SER A 13 2.99 22.67 19.11
C SER A 13 2.64 22.15 17.71
N ARG A 14 3.57 21.42 17.07
CA ARG A 14 3.26 20.60 15.90
C ARG A 14 2.60 19.30 16.38
N ARG A 15 1.28 19.33 16.60
CA ARG A 15 0.49 18.10 16.73
C ARG A 15 0.31 17.51 15.33
N PHE A 16 1.04 16.43 15.05
CA PHE A 16 0.75 15.56 13.93
C PHE A 16 -0.46 14.69 14.29
N PHE A 17 -1.57 14.87 13.59
CA PHE A 17 -2.71 13.96 13.65
C PHE A 17 -2.72 13.14 12.35
N SER A 18 -2.37 11.85 12.41
CA SER A 18 -2.77 10.87 11.42
C SER A 18 -3.98 10.13 11.97
N GLY A 19 -5.18 10.47 11.49
CA GLY A 19 -6.40 9.72 11.81
C GLY A 19 -6.61 8.65 10.76
N PHE A 20 -6.52 7.38 11.15
CA PHE A 20 -7.11 6.29 10.38
C PHE A 20 -8.59 6.24 10.76
N VAL A 21 -9.48 6.55 9.83
CA VAL A 21 -10.92 6.36 10.01
C VAL A 21 -11.33 5.23 9.08
N ALA A 22 -11.48 4.03 9.65
CA ALA A 22 -12.25 2.97 9.02
C ALA A 22 -13.73 3.31 9.22
N GLY A 23 -14.39 3.72 8.14
CA GLY A 23 -15.84 3.96 8.16
C GLY A 23 -16.58 2.69 7.78
N ALA A 24 -17.40 2.16 8.68
CA ALA A 24 -18.46 1.22 8.31
C ALA A 24 -19.67 2.04 7.85
N VAL A 25 -19.91 2.15 6.54
CA VAL A 25 -21.13 2.80 6.04
C VAL A 25 -22.25 1.79 6.03
N VAL A 26 -23.28 2.03 6.86
CA VAL A 26 -24.51 1.23 6.91
C VAL A 26 -25.49 1.79 5.89
N GLY A 27 -25.60 1.09 4.76
CA GLY A 27 -26.67 1.25 3.78
C GLY A 27 -27.04 -0.14 3.27
N ALA A 28 -28.34 -0.44 3.16
CA ALA A 28 -28.84 -1.76 2.78
C ALA A 28 -28.18 -2.25 1.48
N ALA A 29 -27.54 -3.43 1.54
CA ALA A 29 -26.64 -4.02 0.54
C ALA A 29 -25.23 -3.40 0.47
N GLY A 30 -24.34 -3.83 1.38
CA GLY A 30 -22.89 -3.66 1.25
C GLY A 30 -22.25 -2.95 2.44
N ALA A 31 -21.85 -3.71 3.46
CA ALA A 31 -20.89 -3.22 4.46
C ALA A 31 -19.50 -3.14 3.80
N GLY A 32 -19.28 -2.10 2.99
CA GLY A 32 -17.99 -1.82 2.38
C GLY A 32 -17.05 -1.20 3.43
N LEU A 33 -16.11 -1.99 3.94
CA LEU A 33 -14.95 -1.48 4.67
C LEU A 33 -14.23 -0.45 3.80
N THR A 34 -14.22 0.81 4.21
CA THR A 34 -13.49 1.87 3.51
C THR A 34 -12.35 2.36 4.39
N ALA A 35 -11.13 2.31 3.87
CA ALA A 35 -9.95 2.84 4.54
C ALA A 35 -9.57 4.18 3.90
N LEU A 36 -9.60 5.27 4.69
CA LEU A 36 -9.01 6.56 4.32
C LEU A 36 -7.59 6.66 4.89
N GLN A 37 -6.62 6.94 4.02
CA GLN A 37 -5.23 7.22 4.38
C GLN A 37 -4.83 8.62 3.96
N PHE A 38 -3.89 9.18 4.71
CA PHE A 38 -3.23 10.45 4.42
C PHE A 38 -1.73 10.26 4.48
N LEU A 39 -1.04 10.62 3.40
CA LEU A 39 0.41 10.62 3.28
C LEU A 39 0.89 12.06 3.16
N ARG A 40 1.99 12.36 3.84
CA ARG A 40 2.63 13.67 3.77
C ARG A 40 4.12 13.52 3.46
N SER A 41 4.66 14.35 2.57
CA SER A 41 6.09 14.39 2.27
C SER A 41 6.90 14.84 3.50
N GLN A 42 8.11 14.31 3.68
CA GLN A 42 8.98 14.67 4.80
C GLN A 42 9.95 15.84 4.52
N GLY A 43 9.77 16.54 3.40
CA GLY A 43 10.66 17.64 2.98
C GLY A 43 11.77 17.18 2.02
N ALA A 44 12.25 18.12 1.22
CA ALA A 44 13.10 17.90 0.04
C ALA A 44 14.55 17.54 0.42
N GLU A 45 14.85 16.26 0.61
CA GLU A 45 16.22 15.73 0.47
C GLU A 45 16.25 14.22 0.17
N ALA A 46 15.42 13.75 -0.76
CA ALA A 46 15.47 12.38 -1.24
C ALA A 46 15.41 12.33 -2.76
N ALA A 47 16.57 12.50 -3.40
CA ALA A 47 16.75 12.17 -4.80
C ALA A 47 17.05 10.67 -4.96
N LEU A 48 16.40 10.08 -5.97
CA LEU A 48 16.52 8.72 -6.54
C LEU A 48 15.76 7.54 -5.90
N ALA A 49 14.83 7.05 -6.75
CA ALA A 49 14.27 5.70 -6.90
C ALA A 49 13.44 5.13 -5.74
N ALA A 50 12.10 5.15 -5.90
CA ALA A 50 11.12 4.27 -5.26
C ALA A 50 11.45 3.92 -3.79
N ARG A 51 11.85 4.92 -3.00
CA ARG A 51 12.31 4.68 -1.63
C ARG A 51 11.08 4.43 -0.77
N GLU A 52 11.12 3.35 0.01
CA GLU A 52 10.16 3.19 1.08
C GLU A 52 10.29 4.38 2.06
N PRO A 53 9.19 4.92 2.59
CA PRO A 53 9.25 6.01 3.55
C PRO A 53 10.10 5.60 4.76
N GLU A 54 10.98 6.49 5.21
CA GLU A 54 11.88 6.23 6.32
C GLU A 54 11.10 6.03 7.63
N GLY A 55 11.54 5.06 8.44
CA GLY A 55 10.97 4.83 9.78
C GLY A 55 11.30 3.45 10.34
N ALA A 56 11.29 3.34 11.67
CA ALA A 56 11.73 2.15 12.41
C ALA A 56 10.66 1.05 12.52
N ALA A 57 9.43 1.28 12.04
CA ALA A 57 8.39 0.26 12.10
C ALA A 57 8.67 -0.89 11.12
N ASP A 58 8.70 -2.12 11.64
CA ASP A 58 8.89 -3.34 10.85
C ASP A 58 7.61 -4.18 10.84
N ARG A 59 7.09 -4.42 9.64
CA ARG A 59 5.90 -5.26 9.40
C ARG A 59 6.06 -6.68 9.94
N ARG A 60 7.29 -7.19 10.06
CA ARG A 60 7.58 -8.54 10.60
C ARG A 60 7.18 -8.67 12.07
N ASN A 61 7.09 -7.55 12.79
CA ASN A 61 6.65 -7.51 14.18
C ASN A 61 5.12 -7.39 14.32
N CYS A 62 4.40 -7.19 13.23
CA CYS A 62 2.94 -7.06 13.23
C CYS A 62 2.27 -8.42 12.99
N LYS A 63 1.07 -8.60 13.55
CA LYS A 63 0.29 -9.83 13.41
C LYS A 63 -1.15 -9.47 13.08
N PHE A 64 -1.72 -10.16 12.10
CA PHE A 64 -3.15 -10.07 11.83
C PHE A 64 -3.96 -10.50 13.04
N LYS A 65 -4.93 -9.69 13.43
CA LYS A 65 -5.83 -9.98 14.54
C LYS A 65 -7.17 -9.26 14.36
N PRO A 66 -8.26 -9.78 14.96
CA PRO A 66 -9.53 -9.07 15.01
C PRO A 66 -9.34 -7.66 15.58
N ASP A 67 -10.08 -6.69 15.05
CA ASP A 67 -10.09 -5.34 15.59
C ASP A 67 -10.78 -5.35 16.97
N PRO A 68 -10.13 -4.90 18.05
CA PRO A 68 -10.73 -4.88 19.38
C PRO A 68 -11.95 -3.95 19.51
N ASN A 69 -12.16 -3.03 18.55
CA ASN A 69 -13.28 -2.09 18.55
C ASN A 69 -14.51 -2.62 17.82
N ILE A 70 -14.41 -3.76 17.12
CA ILE A 70 -15.54 -4.37 16.41
C ILE A 70 -16.15 -5.45 17.30
N PRO A 71 -17.49 -5.44 17.52
CA PRO A 71 -18.16 -6.51 18.26
C PRO A 71 -17.82 -7.88 17.65
N PRO A 72 -17.44 -8.90 18.45
CA PRO A 72 -16.97 -10.18 17.92
C PRO A 72 -17.93 -10.85 16.94
N ALA A 73 -19.25 -10.68 17.12
CA ALA A 73 -20.28 -11.23 16.23
C ALA A 73 -20.24 -10.66 14.79
N PHE A 74 -19.53 -9.54 14.58
CA PHE A 74 -19.35 -8.90 13.28
C PHE A 74 -17.86 -8.81 12.89
N SER A 75 -16.98 -9.48 13.63
CA SER A 75 -15.55 -9.46 13.38
C SER A 75 -15.13 -10.67 12.57
N ALA A 76 -14.24 -10.48 11.60
CA ALA A 76 -13.56 -11.58 10.96
C ALA A 76 -12.42 -12.11 11.86
N PHE A 77 -12.03 -13.37 11.67
CA PHE A 77 -10.93 -14.00 12.38
C PHE A 77 -9.92 -14.60 11.40
N ASN A 78 -8.70 -14.84 11.89
CA ASN A 78 -7.66 -15.44 11.05
C ASN A 78 -8.06 -16.83 10.48
N LYS A 79 -8.92 -17.57 11.21
CA LYS A 79 -9.43 -18.87 10.77
C LYS A 79 -10.26 -18.80 9.49
N ASP A 80 -10.88 -17.65 9.19
CA ASP A 80 -11.69 -17.48 7.98
C ASP A 80 -10.81 -17.34 6.73
N TYR A 81 -9.59 -16.84 6.90
CA TYR A 81 -8.63 -16.62 5.80
C TYR A 81 -7.63 -17.77 5.63
N ILE A 82 -7.18 -18.39 6.73
CA ILE A 82 -6.16 -19.43 6.65
C ILE A 82 -6.76 -20.67 5.98
N GLY A 83 -6.22 -21.04 4.81
CA GLY A 83 -6.69 -22.20 4.05
C GLY A 83 -7.90 -21.92 3.15
N SER A 84 -8.36 -20.66 3.05
CA SER A 84 -9.52 -20.30 2.22
C SER A 84 -9.22 -20.20 0.72
N GLY A 85 -7.94 -20.18 0.34
CA GLY A 85 -7.49 -19.84 -1.01
C GLY A 85 -7.30 -18.34 -1.25
N TRP A 86 -7.67 -17.48 -0.29
CA TRP A 86 -7.52 -16.02 -0.37
C TRP A 86 -6.48 -15.49 0.61
N SER A 87 -5.75 -14.45 0.20
CA SER A 87 -4.83 -13.74 1.07
C SER A 87 -5.56 -12.70 1.94
N ARG A 88 -4.87 -12.21 2.97
CA ARG A 88 -5.32 -11.06 3.78
C ARG A 88 -4.80 -9.77 3.14
N GLY A 89 -5.63 -9.16 2.28
CA GLY A 89 -5.32 -7.95 1.53
C GLY A 89 -5.54 -6.68 2.35
N HIS A 90 -4.52 -5.82 2.43
CA HIS A 90 -4.64 -4.54 3.15
C HIS A 90 -5.29 -3.48 2.28
N MET A 91 -6.25 -2.71 2.83
CA MET A 91 -6.77 -1.52 2.17
C MET A 91 -5.89 -0.29 2.46
N ALA A 92 -5.53 -0.10 3.74
CA ALA A 92 -4.43 0.77 4.17
C ALA A 92 -3.15 -0.07 4.33
N PRO A 93 -2.15 0.06 3.44
CA PRO A 93 -0.94 -0.76 3.51
C PRO A 93 -0.03 -0.40 4.69
N ALA A 94 0.62 -1.43 5.24
CA ALA A 94 1.64 -1.29 6.27
C ALA A 94 2.80 -0.37 5.83
N GLY A 95 3.23 -0.45 4.55
CA GLY A 95 4.35 0.34 4.01
C GLY A 95 4.15 1.85 4.10
N ASN A 96 2.90 2.32 4.19
CA ASN A 96 2.57 3.73 4.37
C ASN A 96 2.77 4.23 5.81
N ASN A 97 3.02 3.33 6.77
CA ASN A 97 3.02 3.61 8.21
C ASN A 97 4.39 3.35 8.86
N LYS A 98 5.48 3.40 8.08
CA LYS A 98 6.85 3.18 8.60
C LYS A 98 7.25 4.11 9.75
N PHE A 99 6.66 5.31 9.78
CA PHE A 99 6.90 6.33 10.80
C PHE A 99 6.37 5.96 12.20
N SER A 100 5.44 5.00 12.31
CA SER A 100 4.77 4.67 13.57
C SER A 100 4.50 3.17 13.70
N PRO A 101 5.17 2.45 14.62
CA PRO A 101 4.89 1.04 14.88
C PRO A 101 3.43 0.77 15.28
N LYS A 102 2.81 1.72 15.99
CA LYS A 102 1.39 1.63 16.36
C LYS A 102 0.49 1.71 15.11
N ALA A 103 0.69 2.72 14.26
CA ALA A 103 -0.11 2.89 13.06
C ALA A 103 0.05 1.68 12.11
N MET A 104 1.29 1.18 11.97
CA MET A 104 1.54 -0.04 11.21
C MET A 104 0.85 -1.26 11.81
N ALA A 105 0.87 -1.44 13.14
CA ALA A 105 0.19 -2.57 13.78
C ALA A 105 -1.35 -2.50 13.62
N GLU A 106 -1.93 -1.30 13.62
CA GLU A 106 -3.36 -1.08 13.40
C GLU A 106 -3.78 -1.44 11.96
N THR A 107 -2.88 -1.33 10.96
CA THR A 107 -3.20 -1.82 9.60
C THR A 107 -3.39 -3.34 9.52
N PHE A 108 -2.93 -4.09 10.52
CA PHE A 108 -3.11 -5.55 10.60
C PHE A 108 -4.40 -5.95 11.33
N TYR A 109 -5.23 -4.98 11.74
CA TYR A 109 -6.57 -5.30 12.23
C TYR A 109 -7.43 -5.78 11.06
N LEU A 110 -8.21 -6.85 11.28
CA LEU A 110 -9.04 -7.44 10.23
C LEU A 110 -10.15 -6.50 9.72
N SER A 111 -10.43 -5.40 10.43
CA SER A 111 -11.25 -4.27 9.98
C SER A 111 -10.63 -3.44 8.84
N ASN A 112 -9.39 -3.71 8.45
CA ASN A 112 -8.70 -3.11 7.31
C ASN A 112 -8.46 -4.14 6.17
N ILE A 113 -8.94 -5.37 6.34
CA ILE A 113 -8.54 -6.51 5.52
C ILE A 113 -9.71 -7.04 4.70
N VAL A 114 -9.44 -7.35 3.44
CA VAL A 114 -10.37 -8.07 2.55
C VAL A 114 -9.73 -9.37 2.06
N PRO A 115 -10.52 -10.40 1.71
CA PRO A 115 -10.00 -11.56 0.99
C PRO A 115 -9.51 -11.12 -0.39
N GLN A 116 -8.21 -11.22 -0.65
CA GLN A 116 -7.60 -10.72 -1.88
C GLN A 116 -6.82 -11.83 -2.58
N ASP A 117 -6.92 -11.90 -3.90
CA ASP A 117 -6.11 -12.83 -4.70
C ASP A 117 -4.62 -12.64 -4.39
N PHE A 118 -3.87 -13.75 -4.30
CA PHE A 118 -2.47 -13.71 -3.85
C PHE A 118 -1.58 -12.95 -4.84
N ASP A 119 -1.79 -13.15 -6.13
CA ASP A 119 -0.99 -12.53 -7.19
C ASP A 119 -1.39 -11.06 -7.37
N ASN A 120 -2.68 -10.74 -7.22
CA ASN A 120 -3.16 -9.35 -7.16
C ASN A 120 -2.50 -8.58 -6.01
N ASN A 121 -2.57 -9.13 -4.79
CA ASN A 121 -2.04 -8.52 -3.57
C ASN A 121 -0.53 -8.32 -3.65
N ALA A 122 0.22 -9.35 -4.08
CA ALA A 122 1.67 -9.28 -4.17
C ALA A 122 2.18 -8.57 -5.43
N GLY A 123 1.34 -8.40 -6.46
CA GLY A 123 1.67 -7.88 -7.78
C GLY A 123 1.04 -6.52 -8.07
N TYR A 124 -0.05 -6.50 -8.85
CA TYR A 124 -0.62 -5.26 -9.39
C TYR A 124 -1.09 -4.29 -8.31
N TRP A 125 -1.77 -4.78 -7.26
CA TRP A 125 -2.22 -3.93 -6.17
C TRP A 125 -1.05 -3.29 -5.41
N ASN A 126 -0.01 -4.05 -5.12
CA ASN A 126 1.21 -3.54 -4.51
C ASN A 126 1.89 -2.48 -5.40
N ARG A 127 1.90 -2.64 -6.73
CA ARG A 127 2.41 -1.61 -7.66
C ARG A 127 1.59 -0.32 -7.58
N ILE A 128 0.27 -0.40 -7.46
CA ILE A 128 -0.59 0.78 -7.22
C ILE A 128 -0.24 1.44 -5.87
N GLU A 129 -0.03 0.65 -4.82
CA GLU A 129 0.36 1.17 -3.50
C GLU A 129 1.74 1.84 -3.53
N MET A 130 2.69 1.30 -4.32
CA MET A 130 4.00 1.92 -4.56
C MET A 130 3.87 3.25 -5.29
N TYR A 131 3.07 3.31 -6.35
CA TYR A 131 2.77 4.57 -7.06
C TYR A 131 2.18 5.62 -6.12
N CYS A 132 1.27 5.22 -5.23
CA CYS A 132 0.70 6.12 -4.23
C CYS A 132 1.75 6.72 -3.27
N ARG A 133 2.79 5.95 -2.91
CA ARG A 133 3.92 6.44 -2.12
C ARG A 133 4.82 7.35 -2.94
N GLU A 134 5.10 6.97 -4.18
CA GLU A 134 5.91 7.75 -5.12
C GLU A 134 5.32 9.15 -5.37
N LEU A 135 3.99 9.29 -5.39
CA LEU A 135 3.32 10.60 -5.47
C LEU A 135 3.78 11.57 -4.37
N THR A 136 4.21 11.10 -3.20
CA THR A 136 4.69 11.96 -2.11
C THR A 136 6.03 12.64 -2.41
N GLU A 137 6.73 12.21 -3.46
CA GLU A 137 7.92 12.89 -3.98
C GLU A 137 7.56 14.15 -4.80
N ARG A 138 6.31 14.23 -5.28
CA ARG A 138 5.83 15.28 -6.20
C ARG A 138 4.66 16.11 -5.66
N PHE A 139 4.00 15.61 -4.62
CA PHE A 139 2.87 16.22 -3.93
C PHE A 139 3.14 16.15 -2.43
N GLU A 140 3.01 17.27 -1.72
CA GLU A 140 3.21 17.29 -0.28
C GLU A 140 2.17 16.46 0.46
N ASP A 141 0.94 16.40 -0.05
CA ASP A 141 -0.17 15.73 0.61
C ASP A 141 -0.92 14.82 -0.37
N VAL A 142 -1.07 13.55 -0.01
CA VAL A 142 -1.82 12.55 -0.80
C VAL A 142 -2.82 11.83 0.09
N TRP A 143 -4.10 11.93 -0.24
CA TRP A 143 -5.19 11.20 0.41
C TRP A 143 -5.63 10.04 -0.47
N ILE A 144 -5.88 8.89 0.17
CA ILE A 144 -6.18 7.65 -0.52
C ILE A 144 -7.39 7.01 0.15
N VAL A 145 -8.41 6.69 -0.63
CA VAL A 145 -9.52 5.86 -0.18
C VAL A 145 -9.46 4.52 -0.89
N SER A 146 -9.49 3.41 -0.16
CA SER A 146 -9.53 2.07 -0.73
C SER A 146 -10.64 1.21 -0.13
N GLY A 147 -11.19 0.30 -0.94
CA GLY A 147 -12.21 -0.62 -0.47
C GLY A 147 -12.59 -1.71 -1.49
N PRO A 148 -13.44 -2.66 -1.06
CA PRO A 148 -13.95 -3.75 -1.87
C PRO A 148 -15.20 -3.37 -2.70
N LEU A 149 -15.43 -4.10 -3.80
CA LEU A 149 -16.65 -4.04 -4.61
C LEU A 149 -17.12 -5.45 -5.04
N THR A 150 -18.43 -5.66 -5.01
CA THR A 150 -19.10 -6.85 -5.57
C THR A 150 -19.97 -6.43 -6.75
N LEU A 151 -19.37 -6.41 -7.94
CA LEU A 151 -19.98 -5.90 -9.17
C LEU A 151 -20.81 -6.98 -9.88
N PRO A 152 -21.91 -6.59 -10.56
CA PRO A 152 -22.74 -7.55 -11.27
C PRO A 152 -22.05 -8.07 -12.53
N GLN A 153 -22.32 -9.33 -12.87
CA GLN A 153 -22.02 -9.91 -14.18
C GLN A 153 -23.33 -10.13 -14.95
N THR A 154 -23.30 -9.94 -16.27
CA THR A 154 -24.48 -10.19 -17.12
C THR A 154 -24.45 -11.63 -17.59
N GLY A 155 -25.45 -12.42 -17.20
CA GLY A 155 -25.63 -13.80 -17.63
C GLY A 155 -26.04 -13.90 -19.10
N SER A 156 -26.00 -15.12 -19.66
CA SER A 156 -26.40 -15.38 -21.05
C SER A 156 -27.88 -15.07 -21.33
N ASP A 157 -28.72 -15.02 -20.29
CA ASP A 157 -30.13 -14.63 -20.36
C ASP A 157 -30.35 -13.11 -20.24
N GLY A 158 -29.28 -12.31 -20.19
CA GLY A 158 -29.31 -10.85 -20.07
C GLY A 158 -29.55 -10.34 -18.65
N LYS A 159 -29.76 -11.21 -17.65
CA LYS A 159 -29.92 -10.77 -16.25
C LYS A 159 -28.58 -10.38 -15.66
N LYS A 160 -28.59 -9.33 -14.85
CA LYS A 160 -27.43 -8.87 -14.08
C LYS A 160 -27.49 -9.47 -12.68
N ILE A 161 -26.47 -10.24 -12.31
CA ILE A 161 -26.40 -10.95 -11.03
C ILE A 161 -25.09 -10.57 -10.34
N VAL A 162 -25.20 -10.18 -9.07
CA VAL A 162 -24.04 -10.06 -8.18
C VAL A 162 -23.83 -11.42 -7.53
N SER A 163 -22.65 -12.00 -7.72
CA SER A 163 -22.23 -13.25 -7.10
C SER A 163 -20.84 -13.07 -6.51
N TYR A 164 -20.65 -13.51 -5.28
CA TYR A 164 -19.37 -13.47 -4.60
C TYR A 164 -19.27 -14.63 -3.60
N GLN A 165 -18.05 -15.13 -3.40
CA GLN A 165 -17.78 -16.15 -2.39
C GLN A 165 -17.84 -15.54 -0.99
N VAL A 166 -18.28 -16.32 -0.01
CA VAL A 166 -18.01 -16.06 1.42
C VAL A 166 -17.09 -17.14 1.95
N ILE A 167 -16.17 -16.78 2.84
CA ILE A 167 -15.16 -17.69 3.40
C ILE A 167 -15.24 -17.77 4.93
N GLY A 168 -14.86 -18.92 5.48
CA GLY A 168 -14.83 -19.16 6.91
C GLY A 168 -16.21 -19.39 7.54
N GLU A 169 -16.21 -19.55 8.87
CA GLU A 169 -17.46 -19.70 9.64
C GLU A 169 -18.21 -18.37 9.73
N ASP A 170 -17.45 -17.27 9.73
CA ASP A 170 -17.96 -15.91 9.86
C ASP A 170 -18.39 -15.31 8.50
N ASN A 171 -18.37 -16.10 7.42
CA ASN A 171 -18.84 -15.76 6.08
C ASN A 171 -18.27 -14.44 5.53
N VAL A 172 -16.96 -14.25 5.63
CA VAL A 172 -16.27 -13.05 5.13
C VAL A 172 -16.42 -12.96 3.62
N ALA A 173 -16.99 -11.86 3.12
CA ALA A 173 -17.24 -11.67 1.70
C ALA A 173 -15.94 -11.43 0.90
N VAL A 174 -15.78 -12.16 -0.20
CA VAL A 174 -14.69 -12.01 -1.15
C VAL A 174 -15.10 -11.01 -2.23
N PRO A 175 -14.44 -9.84 -2.36
CA PRO A 175 -14.78 -8.88 -3.40
C PRO A 175 -14.46 -9.40 -4.80
N SER A 176 -15.27 -8.97 -5.77
CA SER A 176 -14.98 -9.16 -7.20
C SER A 176 -13.93 -8.17 -7.71
N HIS A 177 -13.91 -6.96 -7.13
CA HIS A 177 -13.06 -5.85 -7.54
C HIS A 177 -12.60 -5.07 -6.31
N LEU A 178 -11.50 -4.34 -6.44
CA LEU A 178 -11.00 -3.39 -5.46
C LEU A 178 -10.97 -2.01 -6.10
N TYR A 179 -11.22 -0.97 -5.31
CA TYR A 179 -11.10 0.41 -5.79
C TYR A 179 -10.06 1.20 -5.01
N LYS A 180 -9.50 2.20 -5.68
CA LYS A 180 -8.71 3.25 -5.05
C LYS A 180 -9.09 4.62 -5.61
N VAL A 181 -9.37 5.57 -4.72
CA VAL A 181 -9.50 6.99 -5.05
C VAL A 181 -8.29 7.72 -4.50
N ILE A 182 -7.56 8.42 -5.35
CA ILE A 182 -6.35 9.16 -5.02
C ILE A 182 -6.66 10.64 -5.20
N LEU A 183 -6.42 11.44 -4.16
CA LEU A 183 -6.49 12.90 -4.17
C LEU A 183 -5.12 13.42 -3.76
N ALA A 184 -4.50 14.29 -4.57
CA ALA A 184 -3.18 14.84 -4.30
C ALA A 184 -3.18 16.37 -4.36
N ARG A 185 -2.45 16.99 -3.43
CA ARG A 185 -2.23 18.43 -3.35
C ARG A 185 -0.74 18.72 -3.43
N ARG A 186 -0.36 19.66 -4.30
CA ARG A 186 1.05 20.02 -4.53
C ARG A 186 1.71 20.52 -3.24
N SER A 187 1.14 21.56 -2.64
CA SER A 187 1.46 22.04 -1.29
C SER A 187 0.26 22.81 -0.73
N PRO A 188 0.17 23.02 0.60
CA PRO A 188 -0.89 23.83 1.20
C PRO A 188 -0.92 25.28 0.69
N GLU A 189 0.22 25.83 0.28
CA GLU A 189 0.38 27.19 -0.21
C GLU A 189 0.22 27.32 -1.74
N SER A 190 0.15 26.21 -2.46
CA SER A 190 0.01 26.20 -3.92
C SER A 190 -1.41 26.61 -4.34
N THR A 191 -1.49 27.42 -5.39
CA THR A 191 -2.75 27.75 -6.07
C THR A 191 -3.11 26.75 -7.17
N GLU A 192 -2.27 25.73 -7.40
CA GLU A 192 -2.57 24.68 -8.38
C GLU A 192 -3.83 23.90 -7.96
N PRO A 193 -4.74 23.61 -8.90
CA PRO A 193 -5.85 22.70 -8.68
C PRO A 193 -5.39 21.36 -8.11
N LEU A 194 -6.23 20.77 -7.25
CA LEU A 194 -6.03 19.41 -6.75
C LEU A 194 -6.06 18.40 -7.91
N ALA A 195 -5.33 17.30 -7.74
CA ALA A 195 -5.31 16.20 -8.69
C ALA A 195 -6.12 15.01 -8.14
N LEU A 196 -7.04 14.46 -8.93
CA LEU A 196 -7.87 13.33 -8.51
C LEU A 196 -7.91 12.23 -9.57
N GLY A 197 -7.90 10.97 -9.12
CA GLY A 197 -8.19 9.80 -9.95
C GLY A 197 -8.92 8.71 -9.16
N ALA A 198 -9.84 8.01 -9.81
CA ALA A 198 -10.53 6.84 -9.27
C ALA A 198 -10.22 5.63 -10.15
N PHE A 199 -9.90 4.50 -9.52
CA PHE A 199 -9.47 3.28 -10.21
C PHE A 199 -10.22 2.08 -9.66
N VAL A 200 -10.62 1.15 -10.53
CA VAL A 200 -11.29 -0.11 -10.17
C VAL A 200 -10.58 -1.25 -10.86
N VAL A 201 -10.02 -2.17 -10.07
CA VAL A 201 -9.29 -3.34 -10.56
C VAL A 201 -10.00 -4.63 -10.15
N PRO A 202 -10.03 -5.68 -10.99
CA PRO A 202 -10.56 -6.97 -10.59
C PRO A 202 -9.69 -7.61 -9.49
N ASN A 203 -10.31 -8.39 -8.61
CA ASN A 203 -9.64 -9.14 -7.55
C ASN A 203 -9.10 -10.48 -8.08
N GLU A 204 -8.22 -10.40 -9.07
CA GLU A 204 -7.57 -11.52 -9.76
C GLU A 204 -6.15 -11.13 -10.19
N ALA A 205 -5.38 -12.09 -10.69
CA ALA A 205 -4.03 -11.85 -11.18
C ALA A 205 -4.04 -10.89 -12.39
N ILE A 206 -3.35 -9.76 -12.28
CA ILE A 206 -3.17 -8.79 -13.37
C ILE A 206 -1.67 -8.65 -13.67
N GLY A 207 -1.29 -8.88 -14.92
CA GLY A 207 0.09 -8.80 -15.38
C GLY A 207 0.62 -7.37 -15.56
N PHE A 208 1.74 -7.25 -16.27
CA PHE A 208 2.40 -5.96 -16.54
C PHE A 208 1.90 -5.24 -17.80
N GLN A 209 1.10 -5.93 -18.63
CA GLN A 209 0.58 -5.38 -19.88
C GLN A 209 -0.42 -4.22 -19.63
N PRO A 210 -1.47 -4.37 -18.80
CA PRO A 210 -2.45 -3.31 -18.62
C PRO A 210 -1.87 -2.14 -17.81
N GLN A 211 -2.01 -0.93 -18.33
CA GLN A 211 -1.63 0.31 -17.66
C GLN A 211 -2.67 0.71 -16.61
N LEU A 212 -2.28 1.49 -15.61
CA LEU A 212 -3.20 1.93 -14.54
C LEU A 212 -4.40 2.72 -15.09
N SER A 213 -4.18 3.51 -16.14
CA SER A 213 -5.22 4.31 -16.80
C SER A 213 -6.33 3.46 -17.44
N GLU A 214 -6.06 2.20 -17.80
CA GLU A 214 -7.09 1.29 -18.33
C GLU A 214 -8.12 0.90 -17.26
N PHE A 215 -7.73 0.99 -15.98
CA PHE A 215 -8.61 0.77 -14.83
C PHE A 215 -9.18 2.06 -14.26
N GLN A 216 -8.93 3.21 -14.90
CA GLN A 216 -9.45 4.50 -14.45
C GLN A 216 -10.95 4.60 -14.76
N VAL A 217 -11.71 5.09 -13.78
CA VAL A 217 -13.14 5.37 -13.91
C VAL A 217 -13.43 6.81 -13.48
N SER A 218 -14.60 7.33 -13.84
CA SER A 218 -15.06 8.60 -13.28
C SER A 218 -15.33 8.44 -11.77
N LEU A 219 -15.16 9.52 -11.00
CA LEU A 219 -15.49 9.51 -9.58
C LEU A 219 -16.98 9.19 -9.38
N GLN A 220 -17.84 9.75 -10.24
CA GLN A 220 -19.29 9.57 -10.18
C GLN A 220 -19.71 8.12 -10.44
N ASP A 221 -19.07 7.44 -11.39
CA ASP A 221 -19.35 6.02 -11.65
C ASP A 221 -18.93 5.17 -10.45
N LEU A 222 -17.77 5.43 -9.85
CA LEU A 222 -17.34 4.71 -8.65
C LEU A 222 -18.28 4.96 -7.46
N GLU A 223 -18.74 6.19 -7.26
CA GLU A 223 -19.75 6.52 -6.23
C GLU A 223 -21.06 5.76 -6.46
N LYS A 224 -21.50 5.67 -7.72
CA LYS A 224 -22.69 4.90 -8.10
C LYS A 224 -22.50 3.39 -7.86
N LEU A 225 -21.31 2.86 -8.13
CA LEU A 225 -20.99 1.44 -7.93
C LEU A 225 -20.83 1.08 -6.45
N SER A 226 -20.28 1.98 -5.65
CA SER A 226 -19.96 1.75 -4.23
C SER A 226 -21.08 2.17 -3.26
N GLY A 227 -21.98 3.06 -3.69
CA GLY A 227 -22.96 3.69 -2.81
C GLY A 227 -22.34 4.73 -1.84
N LEU A 228 -21.09 5.14 -2.08
CA LEU A 228 -20.36 6.09 -1.24
C LEU A 228 -20.30 7.48 -1.88
N VAL A 229 -19.99 8.48 -1.07
CA VAL A 229 -19.58 9.82 -1.52
C VAL A 229 -18.16 10.07 -1.03
N PHE A 230 -17.23 10.24 -1.96
CA PHE A 230 -15.81 10.43 -1.62
C PHE A 230 -15.48 11.92 -1.48
N PHE A 231 -14.70 12.26 -0.46
CA PHE A 231 -14.27 13.62 -0.17
C PHE A 231 -15.45 14.62 -0.21
N PRO A 232 -16.49 14.47 0.62
CA PRO A 232 -17.71 15.29 0.54
C PRO A 232 -17.47 16.79 0.80
N HIS A 233 -16.33 17.14 1.41
CA HIS A 233 -15.92 18.53 1.63
C HIS A 233 -15.09 19.12 0.48
N LEU A 234 -14.78 18.31 -0.54
CA LEU A 234 -14.14 18.80 -1.76
C LEU A 234 -15.19 19.50 -2.62
N ASP A 235 -15.01 20.79 -2.83
CA ASP A 235 -15.86 21.57 -3.73
C ASP A 235 -15.59 21.18 -5.19
N ARG A 236 -16.50 20.37 -5.74
CA ARG A 236 -16.42 19.84 -7.11
C ARG A 236 -16.79 20.85 -8.18
N THR A 237 -17.19 22.07 -7.81
CA THR A 237 -17.40 23.16 -8.76
C THR A 237 -16.09 23.85 -9.15
N ASN A 238 -15.05 23.71 -8.31
CA ASN A 238 -13.70 24.14 -8.62
C ASN A 238 -13.05 23.21 -9.64
N ASP A 239 -12.01 23.74 -10.32
CA ASP A 239 -11.18 22.94 -11.18
C ASP A 239 -10.46 21.84 -10.36
N ILE A 240 -10.66 20.59 -10.77
CA ILE A 240 -9.98 19.41 -10.22
C ILE A 240 -9.40 18.69 -11.43
N ARG A 241 -8.06 18.58 -11.46
CA ARG A 241 -7.37 17.99 -12.61
C ARG A 241 -7.34 16.47 -12.48
N ASN A 242 -7.45 15.77 -13.61
CA ASN A 242 -7.23 14.32 -13.65
C ASN A 242 -5.77 14.02 -13.27
N ILE A 243 -5.57 13.17 -12.25
CA ILE A 243 -4.24 12.79 -11.78
C ILE A 243 -3.37 12.19 -12.87
N CYS A 244 -3.94 11.40 -13.79
CA CYS A 244 -3.19 10.81 -14.91
C CYS A 244 -2.87 11.79 -16.05
N SER A 245 -3.36 13.03 -15.95
CA SER A 245 -2.98 14.11 -16.88
C SER A 245 -1.92 15.04 -16.29
N VAL A 246 -1.84 15.16 -14.96
CA VAL A 246 -0.84 16.01 -14.26
C VAL A 246 0.32 15.21 -13.67
N ASP A 247 0.16 13.90 -13.56
CA ASP A 247 1.15 12.92 -13.14
C ASP A 247 1.09 11.71 -14.10
N THR A 248 2.00 10.75 -13.94
CA THR A 248 2.25 9.73 -14.97
C THR A 248 1.21 8.61 -14.96
N CYS A 249 0.62 8.31 -13.81
CA CYS A 249 -0.10 7.04 -13.57
C CYS A 249 0.68 5.81 -14.06
N LYS A 250 2.02 5.90 -14.10
CA LYS A 250 2.88 4.81 -14.54
C LYS A 250 3.24 3.96 -13.34
N LEU A 251 2.82 2.69 -13.38
CA LEU A 251 3.26 1.70 -12.42
C LEU A 251 4.67 1.22 -12.78
N LEU A 252 5.42 0.73 -11.78
CA LEU A 252 6.69 0.06 -12.04
C LEU A 252 6.51 -1.04 -13.07
N ASP A 253 7.43 -1.11 -14.02
CA ASP A 253 7.44 -2.17 -15.03
C ASP A 253 7.98 -3.50 -14.47
N PHE A 254 8.10 -4.50 -15.33
CA PHE A 254 8.57 -5.83 -14.93
C PHE A 254 9.99 -5.79 -14.36
N GLN A 255 10.89 -5.01 -14.97
CA GLN A 255 12.29 -4.95 -14.55
C GLN A 255 12.40 -4.22 -13.22
N GLU A 256 11.81 -3.04 -13.13
CA GLU A 256 11.82 -2.19 -11.93
C GLU A 256 11.20 -2.93 -10.73
N PHE A 257 10.04 -3.58 -10.92
CA PHE A 257 9.34 -4.28 -9.85
C PHE A 257 10.06 -5.56 -9.42
N THR A 258 10.61 -6.33 -10.37
CA THR A 258 11.37 -7.55 -10.04
C THR A 258 12.65 -7.22 -9.29
N LEU A 259 13.33 -6.14 -9.68
CA LEU A 259 14.52 -5.64 -8.98
C LEU A 259 14.16 -5.22 -7.54
N TYR A 260 13.10 -4.40 -7.36
CA TYR A 260 12.60 -4.02 -6.04
C TYR A 260 12.29 -5.23 -5.14
N LEU A 261 11.55 -6.23 -5.65
CA LEU A 261 11.23 -7.43 -4.87
C LEU A 261 12.47 -8.25 -4.53
N SER A 262 13.44 -8.31 -5.44
CA SER A 262 14.70 -9.03 -5.23
C SER A 262 15.54 -8.34 -4.15
N THR A 263 15.64 -7.01 -4.16
CA THR A 263 16.30 -6.23 -3.09
C THR A 263 15.66 -6.50 -1.72
N ARG A 264 14.32 -6.57 -1.65
CA ARG A 264 13.64 -6.92 -0.38
C ARG A 264 13.91 -8.35 0.07
N LYS A 265 14.07 -9.29 -0.86
CA LYS A 265 14.45 -10.68 -0.53
C LYS A 265 15.87 -10.74 0.03
N VAL A 266 16.79 -9.90 -0.46
CA VAL A 266 18.16 -9.77 0.07
C VAL A 266 18.12 -9.42 1.55
N GLU A 267 17.39 -8.38 1.95
CA GLU A 267 17.27 -7.97 3.37
C GLU A 267 16.72 -9.08 4.28
N GLY A 268 15.88 -9.96 3.72
CA GLY A 268 15.30 -11.11 4.41
C GLY A 268 16.13 -12.40 4.37
N ALA A 269 17.25 -12.43 3.63
CA ALA A 269 18.09 -13.61 3.52
C ALA A 269 18.70 -13.99 4.88
N ARG A 270 18.71 -15.29 5.18
CA ARG A 270 19.21 -15.85 6.45
C ARG A 270 20.48 -16.69 6.31
N SER A 271 20.95 -16.90 5.07
CA SER A 271 22.14 -17.68 4.77
C SER A 271 22.75 -17.23 3.44
N VAL A 272 24.06 -17.41 3.28
CA VAL A 272 24.76 -17.05 2.03
C VAL A 272 24.19 -17.79 0.81
N PRO A 273 23.89 -19.11 0.84
CA PRO A 273 23.29 -19.79 -0.31
C PRO A 273 21.92 -19.23 -0.72
N ARG A 274 21.12 -18.76 0.25
CA ARG A 274 19.85 -18.11 -0.05
C ARG A 274 20.06 -16.76 -0.73
N LEU A 275 21.08 -16.02 -0.30
CA LEU A 275 21.45 -14.73 -0.88
C LEU A 275 21.93 -14.89 -2.33
N GLU A 276 22.83 -15.85 -2.59
CA GLU A 276 23.32 -16.19 -3.93
C GLU A 276 22.19 -16.61 -4.87
N LYS A 277 21.24 -17.43 -4.39
CA LYS A 277 20.05 -17.81 -5.16
C LYS A 277 19.18 -16.63 -5.56
N ILE A 278 19.16 -15.53 -4.79
CA ILE A 278 18.42 -14.32 -5.17
C ILE A 278 19.11 -13.63 -6.35
N MET A 279 20.44 -13.50 -6.31
CA MET A 279 21.23 -12.96 -7.42
C MET A 279 21.10 -13.83 -8.68
N GLU A 280 21.18 -15.15 -8.55
CA GLU A 280 21.02 -16.09 -9.66
C GLU A 280 19.64 -15.95 -10.32
N ASN A 281 18.57 -15.93 -9.52
CA ASN A 281 17.21 -15.75 -10.05
C ASN A 281 17.07 -14.41 -10.79
N LEU A 282 17.66 -13.33 -10.28
CA LEU A 282 17.61 -12.02 -10.94
C LEU A 282 18.34 -12.06 -12.30
N LYS A 283 19.53 -12.66 -12.35
CA LYS A 283 20.28 -12.85 -13.61
C LYS A 283 19.53 -13.72 -14.61
N ASN A 284 18.87 -14.78 -14.16
CA ASN A 284 18.07 -15.67 -15.02
C ASN A 284 16.85 -14.96 -15.64
N THR A 285 16.40 -13.85 -15.05
CA THR A 285 15.36 -12.99 -15.65
C THR A 285 15.89 -11.99 -16.66
N GLY A 286 17.21 -11.93 -16.89
CA GLY A 286 17.85 -10.97 -17.80
C GLY A 286 17.90 -9.53 -17.24
N ILE A 287 17.72 -9.36 -15.93
CA ILE A 287 17.76 -8.05 -15.27
C ILE A 287 19.15 -7.84 -14.67
N GLU A 288 19.79 -6.73 -15.03
CA GLU A 288 21.05 -6.31 -14.42
C GLU A 288 20.79 -5.66 -13.04
N PRO A 289 21.53 -6.04 -11.99
CA PRO A 289 21.44 -5.38 -10.70
C PRO A 289 21.89 -3.91 -10.75
N ASP A 290 21.17 -3.02 -10.10
CA ASP A 290 21.58 -1.62 -9.92
C ASP A 290 22.52 -1.44 -8.71
N ASP A 291 23.10 -0.25 -8.58
CA ASP A 291 24.02 0.09 -7.49
C ASP A 291 23.38 -0.09 -6.11
N TYR A 292 22.08 0.19 -5.99
CA TYR A 292 21.35 0.06 -4.74
C TYR A 292 21.16 -1.41 -4.33
N PHE A 293 20.78 -2.27 -5.26
CA PHE A 293 20.72 -3.71 -5.06
C PHE A 293 22.10 -4.24 -4.64
N MET A 294 23.15 -3.86 -5.35
CA MET A 294 24.52 -4.33 -5.07
C MET A 294 24.98 -3.93 -3.68
N ASN A 295 24.76 -2.68 -3.27
CA ASN A 295 25.07 -2.22 -1.91
C ASN A 295 24.32 -3.04 -0.84
N CYS A 296 23.01 -3.26 -1.05
CA CYS A 296 22.22 -4.08 -0.13
C CYS A 296 22.72 -5.52 -0.07
N TYR A 297 23.10 -6.09 -1.21
CA TYR A 297 23.61 -7.45 -1.35
C TYR A 297 24.94 -7.62 -0.62
N GLU A 298 25.91 -6.73 -0.86
CA GLU A 298 27.24 -6.76 -0.25
C GLU A 298 27.16 -6.62 1.27
N ARG A 299 26.43 -5.62 1.76
CA ARG A 299 26.19 -5.43 3.20
C ARG A 299 25.57 -6.68 3.84
N LYS A 300 24.62 -7.33 3.16
CA LYS A 300 23.98 -8.54 3.68
C LYS A 300 24.91 -9.74 3.67
N LEU A 301 25.76 -9.86 2.65
CA LEU A 301 26.75 -10.92 2.54
C LEU A 301 27.76 -10.85 3.68
N GLU A 302 28.25 -9.65 3.99
CA GLU A 302 29.15 -9.40 5.13
C GLU A 302 28.49 -9.77 6.46
N GLU A 303 27.24 -9.33 6.69
CA GLU A 303 26.46 -9.67 7.88
C GLU A 303 26.34 -11.19 8.08
N LEU A 304 26.03 -11.93 7.01
CA LEU A 304 25.82 -13.38 7.06
C LEU A 304 27.14 -14.12 7.28
N LYS A 305 28.23 -13.73 6.61
CA LYS A 305 29.57 -14.31 6.82
C LYS A 305 30.07 -14.09 8.24
N ALA A 306 29.87 -12.88 8.80
CA ALA A 306 30.25 -12.59 10.18
C ALA A 306 29.47 -13.47 11.18
N LYS A 307 28.18 -13.72 10.92
CA LYS A 307 27.36 -14.63 11.74
C LYS A 307 27.80 -16.09 11.67
N GLU A 308 28.18 -16.57 10.49
CA GLU A 308 28.70 -17.93 10.31
C GLU A 308 30.03 -18.11 11.04
N GLN A 309 30.91 -17.10 11.01
CA GLN A 309 32.19 -17.12 11.73
C GLN A 309 32.01 -17.06 13.25
N ALA A 310 31.08 -16.24 13.75
CA ALA A 310 30.78 -16.15 15.18
C ALA A 310 30.06 -17.40 15.75
N GLY A 311 29.49 -18.25 14.89
CA GLY A 311 28.83 -19.50 15.27
C GLY A 311 29.76 -20.73 15.32
N LEU A 312 31.03 -20.61 14.95
CA LEU A 312 32.01 -21.69 15.02
C LEU A 312 32.64 -21.74 16.43
N PRO A 313 32.53 -22.86 17.18
CA PRO A 313 33.22 -22.97 18.48
C PRO A 313 34.73 -22.91 18.27
N GLU A 314 35.44 -22.17 19.14
CA GLU A 314 36.91 -22.15 19.17
C GLU A 314 37.44 -23.58 19.22
N ARG A 315 38.17 -24.00 18.17
CA ARG A 315 38.95 -25.23 18.23
C ARG A 315 40.04 -25.04 19.30
N LYS A 316 39.86 -25.67 20.45
CA LYS A 316 40.93 -25.76 21.46
C LYS A 316 42.19 -26.33 20.80
N PRO A 317 43.36 -25.70 20.96
CA PRO A 317 44.61 -26.25 20.47
C PRO A 317 44.90 -27.57 21.19
N SER A 318 45.25 -28.58 20.40
CA SER A 318 45.64 -29.94 20.81
C SER A 318 46.97 -29.99 21.54
#